data_AF-A0AAW2ITG2-F1
#
_entry.id   AF-A0AAW2ITG2-F1
#
_cell.length_a   1.000
_cell.length_b   1.000
_cell.length_c   1.000
_cell.angle_alpha   90.00
_cell.angle_beta   90.00
_cell.angle_gamma   90.00
#
_symmetry.space_group_name_H-M   'P 1'
#
loop_
_entity.id
_entity.type
_entity.pdbx_description
1 polymer ?
#
loop_
_entity_poly.entity_id
_entity_poly.type
_entity_poly.pdbx_seq_one_letter_code
_entity_poly.pdbx_strand_id
1 'polypeptide(L)'
;MKPKGGKISRHEDVALCPPGEGILQTDTEDVARRLPRHWRGKSLGDELGAHSISLDCGKLLHVRLESNKWPKSLFVTAVYAKCDTVARRALWDDLRAILVGVSPWIVGGDFNTILSTDKRSGGSGPSGIAMSDFYDAIADSALVDAGYVGSPYTWYSRRLRQRLDRVLVSSCWITVFPKMQVTHLDLSQLDHRGLLVEVECNVERNVSSFHFQHMWTVHSEFLGVVRRNWQYPMVGSSMMRFQ
;
A
#
# COMPACT_ATOMS: atom_id res chain seq x y z
N MET A 1 10.22 -33.02 30.75
CA MET A 1 10.19 -32.71 29.31
C MET A 1 9.68 -31.29 29.13
N LYS A 2 10.51 -30.37 28.63
CA LYS A 2 10.08 -29.00 28.28
C LYS A 2 9.70 -28.97 26.80
N PRO A 3 8.58 -28.35 26.37
CA PRO A 3 8.37 -28.05 24.97
C PRO A 3 9.15 -26.79 24.58
N LYS A 4 9.70 -26.83 23.37
CA LYS A 4 10.56 -25.81 22.74
C LYS A 4 9.73 -24.59 22.35
N GLY A 5 10.31 -23.40 22.53
CA GLY A 5 9.75 -22.13 22.07
C GLY A 5 9.67 -22.05 20.55
N GLY A 6 8.49 -21.72 20.04
CA GLY A 6 8.26 -21.32 18.66
C GLY A 6 8.71 -19.88 18.43
N LYS A 7 9.41 -19.64 17.32
CA LYS A 7 9.81 -18.32 16.84
C LYS A 7 8.55 -17.49 16.52
N ILE A 8 8.49 -16.29 17.06
CA ILE A 8 7.49 -15.27 16.73
C ILE A 8 7.88 -14.69 15.35
N SER A 9 7.12 -14.98 14.30
CA SER A 9 7.13 -14.19 13.07
C SER A 9 6.43 -12.87 13.36
N ARG A 10 7.11 -11.74 13.11
CA ARG A 10 6.51 -10.41 13.22
C ARG A 10 5.61 -10.19 11.99
N HIS A 11 4.30 -10.20 12.22
CA HIS A 11 3.33 -9.68 11.27
C HIS A 11 3.31 -8.14 11.45
N GLU A 12 3.50 -7.40 10.35
CA GLU A 12 3.34 -5.94 10.33
C GLU A 12 1.91 -5.66 9.86
N ASP A 13 1.04 -5.26 10.80
CA ASP A 13 -0.37 -4.96 10.56
C ASP A 13 -0.53 -3.51 10.06
N VAL A 14 -1.14 -3.30 8.89
CA VAL A 14 -1.45 -1.96 8.37
C VAL A 14 -2.96 -1.84 8.14
N ALA A 15 -3.62 -0.95 8.88
CA ALA A 15 -5.03 -0.63 8.75
C ALA A 15 -5.22 0.72 8.03
N LEU A 16 -6.10 0.77 7.02
CA LEU A 16 -6.46 1.98 6.28
C LEU A 16 -7.94 2.33 6.55
N CYS A 17 -8.26 3.57 6.94
CA CYS A 17 -9.63 4.06 7.12
C CYS A 17 -9.76 5.57 6.79
N PRO A 18 -10.96 6.07 6.40
CA PRO A 18 -11.15 7.18 5.43
C PRO A 18 -11.26 8.60 6.04
N PRO A 19 -11.12 9.69 5.23
CA PRO A 19 -11.13 11.07 5.71
C PRO A 19 -12.36 11.93 5.31
N GLY A 20 -12.64 12.94 6.13
CA GLY A 20 -13.41 14.16 5.86
C GLY A 20 -13.27 15.10 7.08
N GLU A 21 -13.19 16.43 7.02
CA GLU A 21 -13.13 17.48 5.99
C GLU A 21 -12.25 18.62 6.57
N GLY A 22 -11.66 19.48 5.73
CA GLY A 22 -11.17 20.81 6.13
C GLY A 22 -9.68 21.08 5.91
N ILE A 23 -9.40 21.66 4.73
CA ILE A 23 -8.21 22.33 4.20
C ILE A 23 -7.20 22.83 5.26
N LEU A 24 -5.91 22.50 5.09
CA LEU A 24 -4.73 23.38 5.28
C LEU A 24 -3.44 22.59 5.01
N GLN A 25 -2.47 23.19 4.34
CA GLN A 25 -1.09 22.71 4.29
C GLN A 25 -0.61 22.49 5.74
N THR A 26 -0.34 21.26 6.15
CA THR A 26 0.27 21.01 7.47
C THR A 26 1.26 19.86 7.41
N ASP A 27 2.43 20.12 7.99
CA ASP A 27 3.49 19.17 8.30
C ASP A 27 2.94 17.82 8.79
N THR A 28 3.63 16.76 8.39
CA THR A 28 3.35 15.34 8.65
C THR A 28 3.07 15.00 10.12
N GLU A 29 3.47 15.85 11.08
CA GLU A 29 3.16 15.67 12.50
C GLU A 29 1.76 16.13 12.92
N ASP A 30 1.15 17.08 12.24
CA ASP A 30 -0.09 17.72 12.70
C ASP A 30 -1.34 16.90 12.32
N VAL A 31 -1.24 16.12 11.24
CA VAL A 31 -2.26 15.13 10.80
C VAL A 31 -2.44 14.03 11.85
N ALA A 32 -1.38 13.61 12.53
CA ALA A 32 -1.42 12.57 13.56
C ALA A 32 -2.03 13.05 14.90
N ARG A 33 -2.03 14.36 15.18
CA ARG A 33 -2.47 14.92 16.48
C ARG A 33 -3.98 15.10 16.62
N ARG A 34 -4.72 15.12 15.50
CA ARG A 34 -6.20 15.32 15.46
C ARG A 34 -7.03 14.02 15.53
N LEU A 35 -6.38 12.86 15.61
CA LEU A 35 -7.05 11.58 15.75
C LEU A 35 -7.57 11.35 17.19
N PRO A 36 -8.69 10.61 17.38
CA PRO A 36 -9.17 10.24 18.72
C PRO A 36 -8.08 9.49 19.50
N ARG A 37 -8.04 9.64 20.84
CA ARG A 37 -6.91 9.18 21.68
C ARG A 37 -6.52 7.69 21.50
N HIS A 38 -7.44 6.83 21.07
CA HIS A 38 -7.19 5.41 20.82
C HIS A 38 -6.62 5.09 19.42
N TRP A 39 -6.56 6.07 18.51
CA TRP A 39 -5.89 6.02 17.20
C TRP A 39 -4.46 6.59 17.25
N ARG A 40 -4.02 7.11 18.40
CA ARG A 40 -2.62 7.49 18.64
C ARG A 40 -1.81 6.22 18.96
N GLY A 41 -1.40 5.52 17.91
CA GLY A 41 -0.44 4.42 17.98
C GLY A 41 0.51 4.54 16.80
N LYS A 42 1.71 5.05 17.08
CA LYS A 42 2.90 5.19 16.22
C LYS A 42 2.67 5.68 14.77
N SER A 43 3.17 6.88 14.52
CA SER A 43 3.28 7.57 13.24
C SER A 43 3.74 6.65 12.10
N LEU A 44 2.86 6.49 11.10
CA LEU A 44 3.17 5.89 9.79
C LEU A 44 4.39 6.56 9.11
N GLY A 45 4.69 7.81 9.46
CA GLY A 45 5.79 8.60 8.90
C GLY A 45 7.19 8.21 9.40
N ASP A 46 7.34 7.79 10.65
CA ASP A 46 8.67 7.60 11.25
C ASP A 46 9.26 6.20 10.97
N GLU A 47 8.41 5.21 10.67
CA GLU A 47 8.86 3.84 10.36
C GLU A 47 8.94 3.54 8.84
N LEU A 48 8.32 4.35 7.97
CA LEU A 48 8.18 4.05 6.53
C LEU A 48 8.73 5.10 5.55
N GLY A 49 9.37 6.18 5.99
CA GLY A 49 10.05 7.11 5.06
C GLY A 49 9.17 7.65 3.93
N ALA A 50 7.93 8.05 4.24
CA ALA A 50 7.01 8.57 3.23
C ALA A 50 7.48 9.95 2.73
N HIS A 51 8.00 10.03 1.50
CA HIS A 51 8.68 11.23 0.99
C HIS A 51 7.91 12.04 -0.06
N SER A 52 6.69 11.65 -0.45
CA SER A 52 5.84 12.56 -1.25
C SER A 52 4.36 12.16 -1.25
N ILE A 53 3.49 13.15 -1.03
CA ILE A 53 2.05 13.07 -1.31
C ILE A 53 1.87 13.64 -2.72
N SER A 54 1.20 12.90 -3.59
CA SER A 54 0.94 13.35 -4.96
C SER A 54 -0.51 13.05 -5.29
N LEU A 55 -1.30 14.12 -5.45
CA LEU A 55 -2.76 14.17 -5.59
C LEU A 55 -3.56 13.93 -4.29
N ASP A 56 -4.18 15.03 -3.85
CA ASP A 56 -5.29 15.07 -2.92
C ASP A 56 -6.44 15.83 -3.60
N CYS A 57 -7.46 15.11 -4.03
CA CYS A 57 -8.71 15.71 -4.53
C CYS A 57 -9.87 15.59 -3.51
N GLY A 58 -9.55 15.34 -2.23
CA GLY A 58 -10.51 15.17 -1.13
C GLY A 58 -11.29 13.84 -1.16
N LYS A 59 -11.15 13.05 -2.22
CA LYS A 59 -11.80 11.74 -2.44
C LYS A 59 -10.83 10.66 -2.92
N LEU A 60 -9.65 11.04 -3.35
CA LEU A 60 -8.55 10.17 -3.72
C LEU A 60 -7.27 10.78 -3.13
N LEU A 61 -6.54 9.99 -2.34
CA LEU A 61 -5.24 10.34 -1.78
C LEU A 61 -4.22 9.34 -2.30
N HIS A 62 -3.24 9.81 -3.08
CA HIS A 62 -2.18 8.96 -3.62
C HIS A 62 -0.82 9.34 -3.01
N VAL A 63 -0.11 8.33 -2.52
CA VAL A 63 1.12 8.49 -1.73
C VAL A 63 2.19 7.54 -2.25
N ARG A 64 3.40 8.07 -2.42
CA ARG A 64 4.59 7.28 -2.71
C ARG A 64 5.36 7.00 -1.43
N LEU A 65 5.59 5.72 -1.16
CA LEU A 65 6.32 5.22 0.00
C LEU A 65 7.71 4.74 -0.41
N GLU A 66 8.73 5.16 0.33
CA GLU A 66 10.11 4.76 0.13
C GLU A 66 10.66 4.20 1.45
N SER A 67 11.17 2.98 1.42
CA SER A 67 11.80 2.40 2.62
C SER A 67 12.99 1.56 2.21
N ASN A 68 13.97 1.53 3.10
CA ASN A 68 15.15 0.67 3.00
C ASN A 68 14.76 -0.82 3.13
N LYS A 69 13.52 -1.11 3.57
CA LYS A 69 12.99 -2.47 3.69
C LYS A 69 12.72 -3.13 2.34
N TRP A 70 12.50 -2.35 1.27
CA TRP A 70 12.17 -2.86 -0.06
C TRP A 70 12.96 -2.15 -1.18
N PRO A 71 13.25 -2.85 -2.30
CA PRO A 71 14.14 -2.32 -3.33
C PRO A 71 13.51 -1.28 -4.26
N LYS A 72 12.18 -1.17 -4.28
CA LYS A 72 11.43 -0.25 -5.16
C LYS A 72 10.44 0.57 -4.35
N SER A 73 10.30 1.85 -4.67
CA SER A 73 9.22 2.68 -4.14
C SER A 73 7.86 2.03 -4.39
N LEU A 74 6.98 2.11 -3.41
CA LEU A 74 5.63 1.55 -3.47
C LEU A 74 4.64 2.71 -3.56
N PHE A 75 3.50 2.49 -4.19
CA PHE A 75 2.42 3.47 -4.25
C PHE A 75 1.20 2.95 -3.49
N VAL A 76 0.57 3.84 -2.73
CA VAL A 76 -0.66 3.58 -1.99
C VAL A 76 -1.69 4.62 -2.40
N THR A 77 -2.91 4.18 -2.69
CA THR A 77 -4.02 5.09 -2.98
C THR A 77 -5.19 4.77 -2.08
N ALA A 78 -5.63 5.74 -1.29
CA ALA A 78 -6.87 5.66 -0.52
C ALA A 78 -8.01 6.29 -1.34
N VAL A 79 -9.13 5.58 -1.43
CA VAL A 79 -10.32 6.00 -2.19
C VAL A 79 -11.52 6.18 -1.26
N TYR A 80 -12.25 7.27 -1.44
CA TYR A 80 -13.57 7.48 -0.87
C TYR A 80 -14.51 8.07 -1.94
N ALA A 81 -15.12 7.18 -2.72
CA ALA A 81 -15.96 7.56 -3.84
C ALA A 81 -17.35 8.03 -3.40
N LYS A 82 -17.97 8.92 -4.18
CA LYS A 82 -19.34 9.41 -3.90
C LYS A 82 -20.38 8.30 -4.08
N CYS A 83 -21.53 8.40 -3.43
CA CYS A 83 -22.66 7.47 -3.65
C CYS A 83 -23.35 7.67 -5.01
N ASP A 84 -23.23 8.87 -5.60
CA ASP A 84 -23.82 9.21 -6.88
C ASP A 84 -22.99 8.68 -8.07
N THR A 85 -23.66 7.98 -8.99
CA THR A 85 -23.01 7.32 -10.13
C THR A 85 -22.29 8.30 -11.06
N VAL A 86 -22.89 9.45 -11.38
CA VAL A 86 -22.32 10.41 -12.32
C VAL A 86 -21.16 11.15 -11.66
N ALA A 87 -21.33 11.56 -10.41
CA ALA A 87 -20.32 12.28 -9.65
C ALA A 87 -19.06 11.44 -9.35
N ARG A 88 -19.15 10.10 -9.39
CA ARG A 88 -17.99 9.20 -9.28
C ARG A 88 -17.09 9.17 -10.51
N ARG A 89 -17.60 9.49 -11.71
CA ARG A 89 -16.83 9.34 -12.96
C ARG A 89 -15.53 10.12 -12.95
N ALA A 90 -15.55 11.34 -12.40
CA ALA A 90 -14.35 12.14 -12.22
C ALA A 90 -13.27 11.41 -11.40
N LEU A 91 -13.65 10.67 -10.36
CA LEU A 91 -12.70 9.88 -9.56
C LEU A 91 -12.14 8.69 -10.37
N TRP A 92 -12.95 8.08 -11.24
CA TRP A 92 -12.46 7.04 -12.15
C TRP A 92 -11.45 7.59 -13.16
N ASP A 93 -11.69 8.79 -13.68
CA ASP A 93 -10.76 9.47 -14.57
C ASP A 93 -9.46 9.83 -13.84
N ASP A 94 -9.54 10.33 -12.60
CA ASP A 94 -8.38 10.58 -11.74
C ASP A 94 -7.59 9.28 -11.49
N LEU A 95 -8.28 8.17 -11.22
CA LEU A 95 -7.63 6.86 -11.01
C LEU A 95 -6.89 6.38 -12.26
N ARG A 96 -7.50 6.51 -13.44
CA ARG A 96 -6.89 6.16 -14.74
C ARG A 96 -5.67 7.03 -15.08
N ALA A 97 -5.66 8.28 -14.62
CA ALA A 97 -4.56 9.21 -14.87
C ALA A 97 -3.31 8.91 -14.03
N ILE A 98 -3.41 8.08 -12.99
CA ILE A 98 -2.27 7.72 -12.14
C ILE A 98 -1.32 6.78 -12.88
N LEU A 99 -0.09 7.24 -13.08
CA LEU A 99 0.97 6.46 -13.71
C LEU A 99 2.03 6.06 -12.68
N VAL A 100 2.02 4.78 -12.30
CA VAL A 100 3.01 4.19 -11.36
C VAL A 100 4.14 3.43 -12.06
N GLY A 101 4.08 3.30 -13.38
CA GLY A 101 5.06 2.55 -14.17
C GLY A 101 5.18 1.08 -13.73
N VAL A 102 6.39 0.63 -13.43
CA VAL A 102 6.70 -0.75 -13.00
C VAL A 102 6.87 -0.89 -11.48
N SER A 103 6.27 0.04 -10.73
CA SER A 103 6.29 0.03 -9.27
C SER A 103 5.05 -0.67 -8.69
N PRO A 104 5.19 -1.38 -7.57
CA PRO A 104 4.06 -1.93 -6.85
C PRO A 104 3.07 -0.84 -6.44
N TRP A 105 1.80 -1.05 -6.75
CA TRP A 105 0.70 -0.16 -6.42
C TRP A 105 -0.48 -0.91 -5.82
N ILE A 106 -0.98 -0.38 -4.70
CA ILE A 106 -2.18 -0.81 -4.00
C ILE A 106 -3.17 0.37 -3.93
N VAL A 107 -4.44 0.07 -4.17
CA VAL A 107 -5.57 1.01 -4.07
C VAL A 107 -6.60 0.42 -3.12
N GLY A 108 -7.02 1.14 -2.09
CA GLY A 108 -7.97 0.62 -1.12
C GLY A 108 -8.94 1.68 -0.62
N GLY A 109 -10.16 1.27 -0.28
CA GLY A 109 -11.15 2.14 0.35
C GLY A 109 -12.57 1.85 -0.07
N ASP A 110 -13.44 2.84 0.11
CA ASP A 110 -14.87 2.76 -0.19
C ASP A 110 -15.14 3.28 -1.60
N PHE A 111 -15.53 2.37 -2.49
CA PHE A 111 -15.84 2.69 -3.89
C PHE A 111 -17.32 3.04 -4.11
N ASN A 112 -18.16 2.87 -3.08
CA ASN A 112 -19.60 3.11 -3.12
C ASN A 112 -20.36 2.46 -4.30
N THR A 113 -19.78 1.42 -4.89
CA THR A 113 -20.35 0.66 -6.01
C THR A 113 -19.91 -0.80 -5.94
N ILE A 114 -20.74 -1.69 -6.48
CA ILE A 114 -20.45 -3.13 -6.53
C ILE A 114 -19.90 -3.48 -7.92
N LEU A 115 -19.08 -4.53 -8.02
CA LEU A 115 -18.59 -5.02 -9.32
C LEU A 115 -19.56 -5.96 -10.03
N SER A 116 -20.45 -6.60 -9.28
CA SER A 116 -21.34 -7.63 -9.79
C SER A 116 -22.52 -7.83 -8.85
N THR A 117 -23.61 -8.38 -9.38
CA THR A 117 -24.87 -8.54 -8.64
C THR A 117 -24.76 -9.49 -7.45
N ASP A 118 -23.85 -10.47 -7.48
CA ASP A 118 -23.56 -11.39 -6.36
C ASP A 118 -22.92 -10.69 -5.15
N LYS A 119 -22.43 -9.46 -5.32
CA LYS A 119 -21.87 -8.64 -4.23
C LYS A 119 -22.93 -7.81 -3.51
N ARG A 120 -24.20 -8.16 -3.69
CA ARG A 120 -25.36 -7.50 -3.11
C ARG A 120 -26.40 -8.53 -2.67
N SER A 121 -27.07 -8.25 -1.56
CA SER A 121 -28.22 -9.03 -1.11
C SER A 121 -29.30 -8.11 -0.57
N GLY A 122 -30.53 -8.27 -1.08
CA GLY A 122 -31.68 -7.45 -0.74
C GLY A 122 -31.80 -6.13 -1.53
N GLY A 123 -32.89 -5.40 -1.26
CA GLY A 123 -33.21 -4.12 -1.91
C GLY A 123 -33.53 -4.21 -3.41
N SER A 124 -33.66 -3.04 -4.05
CA SER A 124 -33.85 -2.90 -5.51
C SER A 124 -32.62 -3.38 -6.28
N GLY A 125 -32.79 -3.70 -7.58
CA GLY A 125 -31.68 -4.08 -8.45
C GLY A 125 -30.59 -2.99 -8.55
N PRO A 126 -29.30 -3.37 -8.64
CA PRO A 126 -28.21 -2.40 -8.78
C PRO A 126 -28.18 -1.78 -10.18
N SER A 127 -27.56 -0.61 -10.31
CA SER A 127 -27.36 0.04 -11.61
C SER A 127 -26.29 -0.68 -12.42
N GLY A 128 -26.66 -1.27 -13.56
CA GLY A 128 -25.72 -1.91 -14.48
C GLY A 128 -24.64 -0.95 -15.00
N ILE A 129 -25.02 0.29 -15.28
CA ILE A 129 -24.10 1.34 -15.73
C ILE A 129 -23.05 1.64 -14.66
N ALA A 130 -23.46 1.76 -13.39
CA ALA A 130 -22.52 2.03 -12.30
C ALA A 130 -21.52 0.88 -12.08
N MET A 131 -21.93 -0.36 -12.34
CA MET A 131 -21.04 -1.53 -12.27
C MET A 131 -20.07 -1.56 -13.45
N SER A 132 -20.55 -1.28 -14.67
CA SER A 132 -19.71 -1.23 -15.88
C SER A 132 -18.66 -0.13 -15.76
N ASP A 133 -19.08 1.11 -15.43
CA ASP A 133 -18.17 2.25 -15.29
C ASP A 133 -17.02 1.94 -14.30
N PHE A 134 -17.32 1.22 -13.22
CA PHE A 134 -16.32 0.83 -12.23
C PHE A 134 -15.43 -0.32 -12.72
N TYR A 135 -16.00 -1.33 -13.35
CA TYR A 135 -15.23 -2.43 -13.94
C TYR A 135 -14.23 -1.91 -14.97
N ASP A 136 -14.67 -1.03 -15.86
CA ASP A 136 -13.84 -0.41 -16.89
C ASP A 136 -12.72 0.41 -16.25
N ALA A 137 -13.02 1.21 -15.21
CA ALA A 137 -12.01 1.99 -14.49
C ALA A 137 -10.90 1.12 -13.87
N ILE A 138 -11.25 -0.04 -13.29
CA ILE A 138 -10.28 -1.00 -12.75
C ILE A 138 -9.43 -1.59 -13.87
N ALA A 139 -10.08 -2.03 -14.96
CA ALA A 139 -9.42 -2.66 -16.10
C ALA A 139 -8.46 -1.70 -16.80
N ASP A 140 -8.90 -0.47 -17.07
CA ASP A 140 -8.10 0.59 -17.70
C ASP A 140 -6.88 0.96 -16.84
N SER A 141 -7.01 0.86 -15.52
CA SER A 141 -5.92 1.12 -14.57
C SER A 141 -4.98 -0.07 -14.37
N ALA A 142 -5.20 -1.19 -15.08
CA ALA A 142 -4.47 -2.45 -14.94
C ALA A 142 -4.43 -2.97 -13.50
N LEU A 143 -5.53 -2.78 -12.76
CA LEU A 143 -5.70 -3.23 -11.39
C LEU A 143 -6.53 -4.52 -11.34
N VAL A 144 -6.33 -5.30 -10.28
CA VAL A 144 -7.15 -6.49 -10.01
C VAL A 144 -7.63 -6.49 -8.56
N ASP A 145 -8.84 -7.01 -8.30
CA ASP A 145 -9.35 -7.19 -6.93
C ASP A 145 -8.47 -8.20 -6.19
N ALA A 146 -7.92 -7.80 -5.04
CA ALA A 146 -7.02 -8.63 -4.25
C ALA A 146 -7.73 -9.82 -3.57
N GLY A 147 -9.05 -9.91 -3.67
CA GLY A 147 -9.85 -10.89 -2.95
C GLY A 147 -10.00 -10.52 -1.47
N TYR A 148 -10.54 -11.44 -0.69
CA TYR A 148 -10.74 -11.26 0.75
C TYR A 148 -11.01 -12.57 1.48
N VAL A 149 -10.82 -12.54 2.80
CA VAL A 149 -11.26 -13.54 3.77
C VAL A 149 -12.31 -12.92 4.70
N GLY A 150 -13.33 -13.71 5.04
CA GLY A 150 -14.43 -13.29 5.93
C GLY A 150 -15.73 -13.01 5.20
N SER A 151 -16.51 -12.06 5.70
CA SER A 151 -17.86 -11.79 5.18
C SER A 151 -17.86 -11.36 3.71
N PRO A 152 -18.81 -11.81 2.87
CA PRO A 152 -18.92 -11.33 1.49
C PRO A 152 -19.40 -9.89 1.35
N TYR A 153 -19.84 -9.25 2.43
CA TYR A 153 -20.34 -7.88 2.44
C TYR A 153 -19.51 -7.02 3.40
N THR A 154 -19.26 -5.78 3.00
CA THR A 154 -18.54 -4.79 3.80
C THR A 154 -19.47 -3.71 4.32
N TRP A 155 -20.67 -3.57 3.74
CA TRP A 155 -21.66 -2.61 4.16
C TRP A 155 -23.02 -3.26 4.45
N TYR A 156 -23.66 -2.82 5.53
CA TYR A 156 -24.91 -3.36 6.04
C TYR A 156 -25.90 -2.25 6.37
N SER A 157 -27.07 -2.35 5.74
CA SER A 157 -28.27 -1.63 6.13
C SER A 157 -29.36 -2.63 6.52
N ARG A 158 -30.48 -2.14 7.07
CA ARG A 158 -31.57 -2.94 7.63
C ARG A 158 -32.06 -4.06 6.71
N ARG A 159 -32.08 -3.83 5.39
CA ARG A 159 -32.60 -4.78 4.38
C ARG A 159 -31.67 -4.98 3.19
N LEU A 160 -30.45 -4.44 3.26
CA LEU A 160 -29.53 -4.40 2.13
C LEU A 160 -28.11 -4.62 2.62
N ARG A 161 -27.37 -5.48 1.92
CA ARG A 161 -25.96 -5.77 2.21
C ARG A 161 -25.17 -5.68 0.91
N GLN A 162 -24.00 -5.05 0.96
CA GLN A 162 -23.17 -4.80 -0.23
C GLN A 162 -21.68 -4.93 0.08
N ARG A 163 -20.87 -5.29 -0.92
CA ARG A 163 -19.40 -5.14 -0.88
C ARG A 163 -19.00 -3.86 -1.64
N LEU A 164 -18.88 -2.78 -0.88
CA LEU A 164 -18.52 -1.44 -1.37
C LEU A 164 -17.03 -1.15 -1.17
N ASP A 165 -16.45 -1.70 -0.11
CA ASP A 165 -15.06 -1.53 0.26
C ASP A 165 -14.20 -2.62 -0.39
N ARG A 166 -13.08 -2.22 -1.01
CA ARG A 166 -12.19 -3.14 -1.72
C ARG A 166 -10.73 -2.74 -1.58
N VAL A 167 -9.88 -3.72 -1.88
CA VAL A 167 -8.47 -3.52 -2.13
C VAL A 167 -8.18 -4.05 -3.53
N LEU A 168 -7.58 -3.18 -4.35
CA LEU A 168 -7.15 -3.46 -5.70
C LEU A 168 -5.63 -3.36 -5.76
N VAL A 169 -5.00 -4.19 -6.58
CA VAL A 169 -3.54 -4.26 -6.68
C VAL A 169 -3.10 -4.36 -8.12
N SER A 170 -1.92 -3.80 -8.39
CA SER A 170 -1.21 -3.99 -9.67
C SER A 170 -0.53 -5.37 -9.73
N SER A 171 -0.20 -5.83 -10.94
CA SER A 171 0.59 -7.06 -11.14
C SER A 171 1.98 -7.00 -10.49
N CYS A 172 2.61 -5.82 -10.50
CA CYS A 172 3.88 -5.59 -9.80
C CYS A 172 3.75 -5.78 -8.28
N TRP A 173 2.61 -5.41 -7.69
CA TRP A 173 2.36 -5.65 -6.27
C TRP A 173 2.31 -7.13 -5.93
N ILE A 174 1.56 -7.91 -6.71
CA ILE A 174 1.45 -9.37 -6.52
C ILE A 174 2.83 -10.05 -6.60
N THR A 175 3.71 -9.55 -7.47
CA THR A 175 5.07 -10.08 -7.61
C THR A 175 5.94 -9.82 -6.38
N VAL A 176 5.81 -8.65 -5.76
CA VAL A 176 6.62 -8.26 -4.58
C VAL A 176 6.03 -8.81 -3.28
N PHE A 177 4.71 -8.89 -3.19
CA PHE A 177 3.96 -9.36 -2.02
C PHE A 177 3.04 -10.54 -2.40
N PRO A 178 3.61 -11.70 -2.76
CA PRO A 178 2.81 -12.85 -3.21
C PRO A 178 1.95 -13.45 -2.09
N LYS A 179 2.32 -13.21 -0.83
CA LYS A 179 1.55 -13.60 0.36
C LYS A 179 0.85 -12.38 0.94
N MET A 180 -0.10 -11.87 0.18
CA MET A 180 -1.01 -10.83 0.65
C MET A 180 -2.33 -11.45 1.07
N GLN A 181 -2.93 -10.91 2.13
CA GLN A 181 -4.29 -11.25 2.54
C GLN A 181 -5.07 -9.99 2.89
N VAL A 182 -6.33 -9.95 2.46
CA VAL A 182 -7.29 -8.92 2.86
C VAL A 182 -8.34 -9.58 3.74
N THR A 183 -8.57 -9.07 4.94
CA THR A 183 -9.55 -9.62 5.87
C THR A 183 -10.64 -8.59 6.17
N HIS A 184 -11.90 -8.99 6.01
CA HIS A 184 -13.04 -8.17 6.39
C HIS A 184 -13.29 -8.31 7.89
N LEU A 185 -12.96 -7.28 8.66
CA LEU A 185 -13.10 -7.26 10.11
C LEU A 185 -14.58 -7.18 10.51
N ASP A 186 -14.98 -7.97 11.52
CA ASP A 186 -16.33 -7.88 12.08
C ASP A 186 -16.37 -6.82 13.17
N LEU A 187 -16.80 -5.61 12.80
CA LEU A 187 -16.98 -4.50 13.72
C LEU A 187 -18.48 -4.42 14.04
N SER A 188 -18.89 -5.11 15.10
CA SER A 188 -20.28 -5.40 15.47
C SER A 188 -21.22 -4.20 15.67
N GLN A 189 -20.71 -2.96 15.59
CA GLN A 189 -21.48 -1.73 15.79
C GLN A 189 -21.37 -0.73 14.63
N LEU A 190 -20.67 -1.08 13.54
CA LEU A 190 -20.54 -0.23 12.36
C LEU A 190 -21.36 -0.79 11.20
N ASP A 191 -21.93 0.10 10.40
CA ASP A 191 -22.56 -0.23 9.13
C ASP A 191 -21.53 -0.62 8.07
N HIS A 192 -20.28 -0.17 8.20
CA HIS A 192 -19.12 -0.65 7.45
C HIS A 192 -18.25 -1.65 8.24
N ARG A 193 -17.62 -2.58 7.52
CA ARG A 193 -16.58 -3.47 8.00
C ARG A 193 -15.22 -2.92 7.62
N GLY A 194 -14.31 -2.86 8.60
CA GLY A 194 -12.92 -2.49 8.35
C GLY A 194 -12.22 -3.53 7.47
N LEU A 195 -11.26 -3.08 6.66
CA LEU A 195 -10.39 -3.95 5.88
C LEU A 195 -9.00 -3.99 6.52
N LEU A 196 -8.55 -5.18 6.88
CA LEU A 196 -7.16 -5.43 7.29
C LEU A 196 -6.38 -5.94 6.08
N VAL A 197 -5.24 -5.33 5.79
CA VAL A 197 -4.33 -5.77 4.73
C VAL A 197 -3.04 -6.25 5.37
N GLU A 198 -2.76 -7.54 5.21
CA GLU A 198 -1.52 -8.16 5.64
C GLU A 198 -0.67 -8.48 4.40
N VAL A 199 0.61 -8.14 4.46
CA VAL A 199 1.56 -8.42 3.39
C VAL A 199 2.86 -8.98 3.93
N GLU A 200 3.37 -10.02 3.26
CA GLU A 200 4.73 -10.51 3.47
C GLU A 200 5.58 -10.10 2.27
N CYS A 201 6.64 -9.36 2.53
CA CYS A 201 7.57 -8.92 1.49
C CYS A 201 8.49 -10.07 1.10
N ASN A 202 8.48 -10.49 -0.17
CA ASN A 202 9.36 -11.56 -0.65
C ASN A 202 10.78 -11.06 -0.99
N VAL A 203 11.26 -10.06 -0.26
CA VAL A 203 12.64 -9.60 -0.44
C VAL A 203 13.52 -10.59 0.30
N GLU A 204 13.92 -11.65 -0.41
CA GLU A 204 15.24 -12.22 -0.18
C GLU A 204 16.21 -11.05 -0.30
N ARG A 205 16.58 -10.49 0.85
CA ARG A 205 17.59 -9.46 0.91
C ARG A 205 18.87 -10.13 0.43
N ASN A 206 19.16 -10.02 -0.86
CA ASN A 206 20.52 -10.00 -1.35
C ASN A 206 21.18 -8.73 -0.79
N VAL A 207 21.35 -8.69 0.53
CA VAL A 207 22.40 -7.88 1.12
C VAL A 207 23.65 -8.55 0.56
N SER A 208 24.20 -8.03 -0.54
CA SER A 208 25.54 -8.41 -0.93
C SER A 208 26.42 -7.96 0.21
N SER A 209 26.70 -8.87 1.13
CA SER A 209 27.69 -8.63 2.16
C SER A 209 28.99 -8.47 1.40
N PHE A 210 29.62 -7.32 1.56
CA PHE A 210 30.97 -7.12 1.06
C PHE A 210 31.86 -8.10 1.81
N HIS A 211 32.24 -9.19 1.14
CA HIS A 211 33.16 -10.17 1.67
C HIS A 211 34.55 -9.84 1.11
N PHE A 212 35.39 -9.31 1.99
CA PHE A 212 36.80 -9.12 1.69
C PHE A 212 37.60 -10.32 2.20
N GLN A 213 38.32 -10.98 1.30
CA GLN A 213 39.20 -12.09 1.67
C GLN A 213 40.40 -11.53 2.45
N HIS A 214 40.53 -11.90 3.72
CA HIS A 214 41.59 -11.39 4.62
C HIS A 214 43.00 -11.60 4.06
N MET A 215 43.21 -12.66 3.27
CA MET A 215 44.48 -12.95 2.56
C MET A 215 45.04 -11.73 1.80
N TRP A 216 44.18 -10.87 1.26
CA TRP A 216 44.62 -9.66 0.54
C TRP A 216 45.32 -8.66 1.46
N THR A 217 44.96 -8.56 2.74
CA THR A 217 45.68 -7.66 3.68
C THR A 217 47.14 -8.08 3.90
N VAL A 218 47.45 -9.35 3.70
CA VAL A 218 48.79 -9.93 3.90
C VAL A 218 49.62 -9.89 2.61
N HIS A 219 48.99 -9.69 1.46
CA HIS A 219 49.67 -9.64 0.18
C HIS A 219 50.48 -8.34 0.04
N SER A 220 51.79 -8.45 -0.22
CA SER A 220 52.73 -7.30 -0.27
C SER A 220 52.28 -6.18 -1.22
N GLU A 221 51.69 -6.54 -2.35
CA GLU A 221 51.24 -5.58 -3.37
C GLU A 221 49.87 -4.94 -3.09
N PHE A 222 49.11 -5.41 -2.09
CA PHE A 222 47.72 -5.01 -1.91
C PHE A 222 47.55 -3.50 -1.71
N LEU A 223 48.31 -2.91 -0.79
CA LEU A 223 48.26 -1.46 -0.55
C LEU A 223 48.68 -0.66 -1.79
N GLY A 224 49.61 -1.18 -2.60
CA GLY A 224 50.04 -0.57 -3.84
C GLY A 224 48.93 -0.55 -4.90
N VAL A 225 48.17 -1.64 -5.02
CA VAL A 225 47.00 -1.73 -5.92
C VAL A 225 45.90 -0.78 -5.47
N VAL A 226 45.55 -0.75 -4.18
CA VAL A 226 44.51 0.15 -3.65
C VAL A 226 44.86 1.60 -3.91
N ARG A 227 46.09 2.02 -3.57
CA ARG A 227 46.55 3.41 -3.76
C ARG A 227 46.50 3.85 -5.22
N ARG A 228 46.89 2.98 -6.16
CA ARG A 228 46.84 3.28 -7.60
C ARG A 228 45.40 3.47 -8.09
N ASN A 229 44.48 2.61 -7.68
CA ASN A 229 43.09 2.68 -8.14
C ASN A 229 42.31 3.83 -7.47
N TRP A 230 42.69 4.23 -6.26
CA TRP A 230 42.06 5.37 -5.57
C TRP A 230 42.47 6.74 -6.15
N GLN A 231 43.57 6.79 -6.92
CA GLN A 231 44.02 8.00 -7.61
C GLN A 231 43.37 8.17 -8.99
N TYR A 232 42.63 7.17 -9.47
CA TYR A 232 41.90 7.27 -10.73
C TYR A 232 40.66 8.16 -10.56
N PRO A 233 40.48 9.22 -11.36
CA PRO A 233 39.26 10.02 -11.31
C PRO A 233 38.07 9.17 -11.74
N MET A 234 37.16 8.90 -10.81
CA MET A 234 35.92 8.18 -11.09
C MET A 234 34.82 9.15 -11.51
N VAL A 235 34.20 8.90 -12.67
CA VAL A 235 32.94 9.53 -13.07
C VAL A 235 31.82 8.58 -12.68
N GLY A 236 31.16 8.85 -11.55
CA GLY A 236 30.07 8.03 -11.03
C GLY A 236 29.38 8.68 -9.83
N SER A 237 28.10 8.36 -9.65
CA SER A 237 27.27 8.93 -8.58
C SER A 237 27.83 8.57 -7.20
N SER A 238 27.93 9.58 -6.33
CA SER A 238 28.53 9.50 -5.01
C SER A 238 27.69 8.65 -4.05
N MET A 239 27.90 7.33 -4.04
CA MET A 239 27.47 6.46 -2.94
C MET A 239 28.40 5.27 -2.77
N MET A 240 29.60 5.50 -2.22
CA MET A 240 30.36 4.58 -1.35
C MET A 240 31.48 5.37 -0.65
N ARG A 241 31.14 6.10 0.42
CA ARG A 241 32.13 6.43 1.46
C ARG A 241 31.92 5.42 2.57
N PHE A 242 32.77 4.40 2.63
CA PHE A 242 32.94 3.61 3.84
C PHE A 242 33.67 4.50 4.85
N GLN A 243 32.95 4.97 5.87
CA GLN A 243 33.54 5.46 7.12
C GLN A 243 33.95 4.28 7.99
#